data_AF-A0A7Y5KWL8-F1
#
_entry.id   AF-A0A7Y5KWL8-F1
#
_cell.length_a   1.000
_cell.length_b   1.000
_cell.length_c   1.000
_cell.angle_alpha   90.00
_cell.angle_beta   90.00
_cell.angle_gamma   90.00
#
_symmetry.space_group_name_H-M   'P 1'
#
loop_
_entity.id
_entity.type
_entity.pdbx_description
1 polymer ?
#
loop_
_entity_poly.entity_id
_entity_poly.type
_entity_poly.pdbx_seq_one_letter_code
_entity_poly.pdbx_strand_id
1 'polypeptide(L)'
;MASSAFQRLVGHFEDKSQAPARRAPARTMMVPPSVFADTWQGKPDEAIRLGIVFIAEEAQTRAAAMAQQSAEGEFPNGPEQSAIDAFNTHLMANTLCRVLCDEDDVSRLFFEDAPEMAIRVAMTDRGIARVWESYQRILTEESPLSDEATDAEIAQLGRLLADGAVSRLTPEWQRRMRRLFGEVAIELSEAPVI
;
A
#
# COMPACT_ATOMS: atom_id res chain seq x y z
N MET A 1 -61.83 -29.55 1.39
CA MET A 1 -61.79 -28.55 0.29
C MET A 1 -61.24 -27.25 0.84
N ALA A 2 -59.91 -27.11 0.90
CA ALA A 2 -59.21 -25.85 1.14
C ALA A 2 -57.77 -26.04 0.66
N SER A 3 -57.57 -25.87 -0.65
CA SER A 3 -56.26 -25.87 -1.29
C SER A 3 -56.33 -24.83 -2.41
N SER A 4 -55.20 -24.17 -2.69
CA SER A 4 -54.96 -23.38 -3.89
C SER A 4 -55.21 -21.85 -3.86
N ALA A 5 -54.73 -21.14 -2.84
CA ALA A 5 -54.56 -19.68 -2.98
C ALA A 5 -53.21 -19.12 -2.49
N PHE A 6 -52.51 -19.79 -1.57
CA PHE A 6 -51.31 -19.23 -0.95
C PHE A 6 -49.97 -19.66 -1.59
N GLN A 7 -49.99 -20.52 -2.60
CA GLN A 7 -48.78 -21.06 -3.26
C GLN A 7 -48.37 -20.32 -4.55
N ARG A 8 -49.03 -19.21 -4.93
CA ARG A 8 -48.72 -18.49 -6.19
C ARG A 8 -48.08 -17.10 -6.02
N LEU A 9 -47.56 -16.80 -4.84
CA LEU A 9 -46.93 -15.49 -4.55
C LEU A 9 -45.51 -15.62 -3.97
N VAL A 10 -44.86 -16.76 -4.20
CA VAL A 10 -43.40 -16.88 -4.08
C VAL A 10 -42.89 -16.97 -5.51
N GLY A 11 -42.86 -15.83 -6.19
CA GLY A 11 -42.10 -15.70 -7.42
C GLY A 11 -40.66 -16.10 -7.09
N HIS A 12 -40.19 -17.15 -7.74
CA HIS A 12 -38.77 -17.43 -7.90
C HIS A 12 -38.11 -16.16 -8.43
N PHE A 13 -37.61 -15.32 -7.54
CA PHE A 13 -36.43 -14.53 -7.84
C PHE A 13 -35.30 -15.56 -7.90
N GLU A 14 -35.16 -16.18 -9.06
CA GLU A 14 -33.86 -16.69 -9.47
C GLU A 14 -32.95 -15.47 -9.43
N ASP A 15 -32.24 -15.33 -8.32
CA ASP A 15 -31.12 -14.42 -8.18
C ASP A 15 -30.07 -14.94 -9.16
N LYS A 16 -30.20 -14.51 -10.42
CA LYS A 16 -29.15 -14.67 -11.42
C LYS A 16 -27.99 -13.90 -10.85
N SER A 17 -27.11 -14.59 -10.11
CA SER A 17 -25.82 -14.11 -9.68
C SER A 17 -25.08 -13.62 -10.92
N GLN A 18 -25.31 -12.36 -11.27
CA GLN A 18 -24.51 -11.63 -12.22
C GLN A 18 -23.15 -11.55 -11.55
N ALA A 19 -22.15 -12.20 -12.16
CA ALA A 19 -20.78 -12.02 -11.75
C ALA A 19 -20.53 -10.50 -11.64
N PRO A 20 -19.95 -10.01 -10.53
CA PRO A 20 -19.73 -8.60 -10.34
C PRO A 20 -18.99 -8.05 -11.55
N ALA A 21 -19.45 -6.91 -12.06
CA ALA A 21 -18.82 -6.29 -13.23
C ALA A 21 -17.33 -6.07 -12.93
N ARG A 22 -16.47 -6.54 -13.83
CA ARG A 22 -15.02 -6.30 -13.75
C ARG A 22 -14.78 -4.80 -13.63
N ARG A 23 -14.01 -4.40 -12.63
CA ARG A 23 -13.67 -3.00 -12.38
C ARG A 23 -12.17 -2.86 -12.44
N ALA A 24 -11.69 -1.94 -13.27
CA ALA A 24 -10.28 -1.58 -13.31
C ALA A 24 -9.86 -0.87 -11.99
N PRO A 25 -8.61 -1.02 -11.56
CA PRO A 25 -8.04 -0.30 -10.43
C PRO A 25 -7.96 1.21 -10.72
N ALA A 26 -8.04 2.04 -9.66
CA ALA A 26 -7.96 3.50 -9.79
C ALA A 26 -6.57 3.97 -10.23
N ARG A 27 -5.54 3.21 -9.86
CA ARG A 27 -4.15 3.45 -10.24
C ARG A 27 -3.48 2.14 -10.61
N THR A 28 -2.53 2.27 -11.51
CA THR A 28 -1.65 1.19 -11.92
C THR A 28 -0.21 1.65 -11.81
N MET A 29 0.72 0.73 -11.59
CA MET A 29 2.15 1.01 -11.61
C MET A 29 2.89 0.01 -12.50
N MET A 30 3.97 0.47 -13.13
CA MET A 30 4.92 -0.41 -13.83
C MET A 30 5.92 -0.99 -12.83
N VAL A 31 6.00 -2.32 -12.77
CA VAL A 31 6.90 -3.05 -11.87
C VAL A 31 7.95 -3.79 -12.71
N PRO A 32 9.24 -3.40 -12.64
CA PRO A 32 10.29 -4.07 -13.41
C PRO A 32 10.64 -5.44 -12.82
N PRO A 33 11.19 -6.38 -13.62
CA PRO A 33 11.63 -7.71 -13.15
C PRO A 33 12.58 -7.69 -11.96
N SER A 34 13.39 -6.63 -11.81
CA SER A 34 14.35 -6.47 -10.72
C SER A 34 13.72 -6.30 -9.33
N VAL A 35 12.41 -6.05 -9.26
CA VAL A 35 11.65 -6.04 -8.01
C VAL A 35 11.43 -7.46 -7.49
N PHE A 36 11.32 -8.43 -8.40
CA PHE A 36 11.04 -9.84 -8.09
C PHE A 36 12.33 -10.63 -7.81
N ALA A 37 12.24 -11.55 -6.85
CA ALA A 37 13.35 -12.45 -6.52
C ALA A 37 13.64 -13.40 -7.68
N ASP A 38 14.91 -13.63 -7.99
CA ASP A 38 15.33 -14.57 -9.06
C ASP A 38 14.92 -16.02 -8.76
N THR A 39 14.69 -16.33 -7.48
CA THR A 39 14.23 -17.65 -7.02
C THR A 39 12.73 -17.86 -7.18
N TRP A 40 11.96 -16.82 -7.52
CA TRP A 40 10.52 -16.94 -7.67
C TRP A 40 10.15 -17.45 -9.07
N GLN A 41 9.49 -18.61 -9.12
CA GLN A 41 9.10 -19.25 -10.38
C GLN A 41 8.17 -18.38 -11.24
N GLY A 42 7.39 -17.48 -10.62
CA GLY A 42 6.47 -16.57 -11.31
C GLY A 42 7.10 -15.24 -11.76
N LYS A 43 8.42 -15.09 -11.66
CA LYS A 43 9.11 -13.83 -12.00
C LYS A 43 8.86 -13.46 -13.47
N PRO A 44 8.37 -12.23 -13.76
CA PRO A 44 8.18 -11.78 -15.12
C PRO A 44 9.53 -11.47 -15.79
N ASP A 45 9.63 -11.77 -17.08
CA ASP A 45 10.80 -11.44 -17.91
C ASP A 45 10.86 -9.95 -18.30
N GLU A 46 9.70 -9.29 -18.32
CA GLU A 46 9.54 -7.89 -18.69
C GLU A 46 8.83 -7.09 -17.60
N ALA A 47 8.83 -5.76 -17.72
CA ALA A 47 8.11 -4.90 -16.80
C ALA A 47 6.60 -5.14 -16.96
N ILE A 48 5.93 -5.50 -15.87
CA ILE A 48 4.48 -5.74 -15.85
C ILE A 48 3.75 -4.54 -15.24
N ARG A 49 2.49 -4.36 -15.63
CA ARG A 49 1.60 -3.39 -14.99
C ARG A 49 0.79 -4.08 -13.90
N LEU A 50 0.79 -3.50 -12.70
CA LEU A 50 -0.03 -3.96 -11.59
C LEU A 50 -1.04 -2.89 -11.19
N GLY A 51 -2.25 -3.34 -10.87
CA GLY A 51 -3.29 -2.53 -10.25
C GLY A 51 -3.06 -2.32 -8.76
N ILE A 52 -3.49 -1.16 -8.26
CA ILE A 52 -3.45 -0.81 -6.84
C ILE A 52 -4.86 -0.52 -6.36
N VAL A 53 -5.27 -1.19 -5.27
CA VAL A 53 -6.55 -0.96 -4.60
C VAL A 53 -6.36 -0.44 -3.19
N PHE A 54 -7.23 0.47 -2.77
CA PHE A 54 -7.30 0.87 -1.37
C PHE A 54 -8.00 -0.21 -0.56
N ILE A 55 -7.40 -0.58 0.56
CA ILE A 55 -7.96 -1.54 1.49
C ILE A 55 -8.63 -0.80 2.64
N ALA A 56 -9.77 -1.34 3.10
CA ALA A 56 -10.50 -0.81 4.24
C ALA A 56 -9.64 -0.84 5.53
N GLU A 57 -9.98 0.00 6.50
CA GLU A 57 -9.28 0.11 7.77
C GLU A 57 -9.19 -1.25 8.49
N GLU A 58 -10.25 -2.06 8.45
CA GLU A 58 -10.23 -3.39 9.07
C GLU A 58 -9.20 -4.32 8.42
N ALA A 59 -8.95 -4.18 7.12
CA ALA A 59 -7.91 -4.94 6.45
C ALA A 59 -6.50 -4.46 6.84
N GLN A 60 -6.32 -3.17 7.07
CA GLN A 60 -5.06 -2.61 7.59
C GLN A 60 -4.79 -3.07 9.02
N THR A 61 -5.81 -3.04 9.90
CA THR A 61 -5.70 -3.55 11.28
C THR A 61 -5.33 -5.03 11.29
N ARG A 62 -5.93 -5.84 10.41
CA ARG A 62 -5.56 -7.26 10.26
C ARG A 62 -4.12 -7.44 9.79
N ALA A 63 -3.66 -6.64 8.83
CA ALA A 63 -2.27 -6.68 8.37
C ALA A 63 -1.28 -6.36 9.50
N ALA A 64 -1.59 -5.36 10.34
CA ALA A 64 -0.78 -5.00 11.49
C ALA A 64 -0.77 -6.10 12.57
N ALA A 65 -1.92 -6.70 12.88
CA ALA A 65 -1.98 -7.81 13.83
C ALA A 65 -1.17 -9.03 13.37
N MET A 66 -1.23 -9.36 12.08
CA MET A 66 -0.41 -10.42 11.50
C MET A 66 1.08 -10.08 11.55
N ALA A 67 1.45 -8.83 11.23
CA ALA A 67 2.84 -8.38 11.30
C ALA A 67 3.42 -8.44 12.72
N GLN A 68 2.63 -8.07 13.73
CA GLN A 68 2.97 -8.21 15.15
C GLN A 68 3.28 -9.68 15.49
N GLN A 69 2.37 -10.59 15.13
CA GLN A 69 2.53 -12.02 15.40
C GLN A 69 3.78 -12.59 14.72
N SER A 70 4.04 -12.23 13.46
CA SER A 70 5.23 -12.67 12.73
C SER A 70 6.52 -12.14 13.37
N ALA A 71 6.56 -10.86 13.73
CA ALA A 71 7.73 -10.24 14.37
C ALA A 71 8.04 -10.83 15.75
N GLU A 72 7.02 -11.10 16.56
CA GLU A 72 7.17 -11.76 17.86
C GLU A 72 7.67 -13.20 17.73
N GLY A 73 7.25 -13.91 16.66
CA GLY A 73 7.73 -15.25 16.35
C GLY A 73 9.18 -15.30 15.90
N GLU A 74 9.62 -14.30 15.11
CA GLU A 74 11.00 -14.21 14.61
C GLU A 74 11.98 -13.73 15.71
N PHE A 75 11.54 -12.81 16.57
CA PHE A 75 12.37 -12.19 17.60
C PHE A 75 11.73 -12.23 19.02
N PRO A 76 11.42 -13.42 19.58
CA PRO A 76 10.68 -13.53 20.84
C PRO A 76 11.40 -12.91 22.05
N ASN A 77 12.72 -12.78 21.98
CA ASN A 77 13.56 -12.09 22.99
C ASN A 77 14.65 -11.25 22.31
N GLY A 78 14.40 -10.79 21.10
CA GLY A 78 15.38 -10.03 20.32
C GLY A 78 15.55 -8.59 20.85
N PRO A 79 16.58 -7.87 20.37
CA PRO A 79 16.65 -6.43 20.55
C PRO A 79 15.37 -5.76 20.06
N GLU A 80 14.88 -4.77 20.78
CA GLU A 80 13.66 -4.02 20.45
C GLU A 80 13.68 -3.51 19.00
N GLN A 81 14.81 -2.97 18.55
CA GLN A 81 14.96 -2.48 17.18
C GLN A 81 14.77 -3.58 16.13
N SER A 82 15.28 -4.80 16.37
CA SER A 82 15.11 -5.91 15.44
C SER A 82 13.64 -6.35 15.34
N ALA A 83 12.90 -6.32 16.46
CA ALA A 83 11.46 -6.59 16.45
C ALA A 83 10.68 -5.51 15.69
N ILE A 84 11.05 -4.23 15.85
CA ILE A 84 10.44 -3.11 15.09
C ILE A 84 10.72 -3.25 13.59
N ASP A 85 11.96 -3.56 13.21
CA ASP A 85 12.35 -3.72 11.81
C ASP A 85 11.62 -4.91 11.15
N ALA A 86 11.50 -6.02 11.89
CA ALA A 86 10.71 -7.18 11.48
C ALA A 86 9.23 -6.81 11.32
N PHE A 87 8.63 -6.16 12.32
CA PHE A 87 7.24 -5.70 12.26
C PHE A 87 6.97 -4.85 11.02
N ASN A 88 7.82 -3.84 10.75
CA ASN A 88 7.66 -2.97 9.59
C ASN A 88 7.74 -3.76 8.28
N THR A 89 8.69 -4.69 8.17
CA THR A 89 8.86 -5.55 6.99
C THR A 89 7.61 -6.41 6.76
N HIS A 90 7.10 -7.05 7.82
CA HIS A 90 5.89 -7.87 7.75
C HIS A 90 4.64 -7.03 7.46
N LEU A 91 4.54 -5.82 8.01
CA LEU A 91 3.41 -4.91 7.77
C LEU A 91 3.35 -4.51 6.29
N MET A 92 4.49 -4.14 5.70
CA MET A 92 4.59 -3.81 4.28
C MET A 92 4.16 -5.01 3.42
N ALA A 93 4.71 -6.20 3.67
CA ALA A 93 4.38 -7.41 2.90
C ALA A 93 2.90 -7.80 3.03
N ASN A 94 2.36 -7.81 4.26
CA ASN A 94 0.94 -8.10 4.50
C ASN A 94 0.01 -7.08 3.86
N THR A 95 0.39 -5.81 3.82
CA THR A 95 -0.44 -4.79 3.19
C THR A 95 -0.41 -4.95 1.67
N LEU A 96 0.78 -5.07 1.09
CA LEU A 96 0.94 -5.16 -0.36
C LEU A 96 0.24 -6.38 -0.97
N CYS A 97 0.17 -7.53 -0.26
CA CYS A 97 -0.49 -8.72 -0.81
C CYS A 97 -2.01 -8.55 -0.96
N ARG A 98 -2.58 -7.54 -0.28
CA ARG A 98 -4.02 -7.20 -0.33
C ARG A 98 -4.32 -6.03 -1.25
N VAL A 99 -3.29 -5.28 -1.65
CA VAL A 99 -3.40 -4.04 -2.41
C VAL A 99 -3.09 -4.26 -3.89
N LEU A 100 -2.20 -5.20 -4.22
CA LEU A 100 -1.78 -5.46 -5.59
C LEU A 100 -2.78 -6.38 -6.30
N CYS A 101 -3.27 -5.95 -7.45
CA CYS A 101 -4.23 -6.68 -8.29
C CYS A 101 -3.83 -6.66 -9.77
N ASP A 102 -4.59 -7.39 -10.58
CA ASP A 102 -4.55 -7.33 -12.03
C ASP A 102 -4.83 -5.91 -12.54
N GLU A 103 -4.24 -5.53 -13.68
CA GLU A 103 -4.38 -4.17 -14.22
C GLU A 103 -5.80 -3.85 -14.71
N ASP A 104 -6.61 -4.87 -15.01
CA ASP A 104 -7.96 -4.73 -15.57
C ASP A 104 -9.06 -5.18 -14.60
N ASP A 105 -8.71 -5.85 -13.49
CA ASP A 105 -9.69 -6.45 -12.58
C ASP A 105 -9.26 -6.43 -11.10
N VAL A 106 -9.85 -5.51 -10.33
CA VAL A 106 -9.62 -5.38 -8.87
C VAL A 106 -10.04 -6.60 -8.06
N SER A 107 -10.87 -7.50 -8.61
CA SER A 107 -11.26 -8.73 -7.93
C SER A 107 -10.18 -9.81 -7.99
N ARG A 108 -9.18 -9.63 -8.86
CA ARG A 108 -8.06 -10.56 -9.07
C ARG A 108 -6.81 -10.01 -8.42
N LEU A 109 -6.58 -10.36 -7.15
CA LEU A 109 -5.32 -10.02 -6.49
C LEU A 109 -4.16 -10.64 -7.26
N PHE A 110 -3.06 -9.89 -7.41
CA PHE A 110 -1.90 -10.36 -8.16
C PHE A 110 -1.31 -11.62 -7.50
N PHE A 111 -1.43 -11.70 -6.18
CA PHE A 111 -1.12 -12.88 -5.42
C PHE A 111 -2.43 -13.58 -4.98
N GLU A 112 -3.02 -14.35 -5.90
CA GLU A 112 -4.41 -14.89 -5.85
C GLU A 112 -4.74 -15.72 -4.59
N ASP A 113 -3.74 -16.17 -3.79
CA ASP A 113 -3.94 -16.98 -2.57
C ASP A 113 -3.05 -16.56 -1.37
N ALA A 114 -2.42 -15.39 -1.41
CA ALA A 114 -1.21 -15.16 -0.64
C ALA A 114 -1.38 -14.84 0.87
N PRO A 115 -0.98 -15.76 1.77
CA PRO A 115 -0.35 -15.39 3.03
C PRO A 115 0.87 -14.49 2.74
N GLU A 116 1.20 -13.61 3.69
CA GLU A 116 2.40 -12.75 3.72
C GLU A 116 3.66 -13.35 3.06
N MET A 117 3.87 -14.66 3.26
CA MET A 117 4.98 -15.43 2.74
C MET A 117 5.11 -15.37 1.20
N ALA A 118 4.01 -15.26 0.46
CA ALA A 118 4.08 -15.22 -1.01
C ALA A 118 4.79 -13.96 -1.51
N ILE A 119 4.52 -12.78 -0.93
CA ILE A 119 5.23 -11.55 -1.31
C ILE A 119 6.71 -11.65 -0.95
N ARG A 120 7.03 -12.16 0.25
CA ARG A 120 8.43 -12.28 0.70
C ARG A 120 9.23 -13.29 -0.13
N VAL A 121 8.57 -14.32 -0.67
CA VAL A 121 9.19 -15.27 -1.60
C VAL A 121 9.28 -14.69 -3.01
N ALA A 122 8.26 -13.94 -3.44
CA ALA A 122 8.15 -13.42 -4.80
C ALA A 122 9.02 -12.19 -5.06
N MET A 123 9.18 -11.32 -4.06
CA MET A 123 9.81 -10.01 -4.19
C MET A 123 11.07 -9.93 -3.34
N THR A 124 12.04 -9.15 -3.83
CA THR A 124 13.20 -8.77 -3.03
C THR A 124 12.81 -7.76 -1.96
N ASP A 125 13.55 -7.65 -0.85
CA ASP A 125 13.29 -6.64 0.19
C ASP A 125 13.28 -5.20 -0.38
N ARG A 126 14.23 -4.91 -1.28
CA ARG A 126 14.29 -3.63 -1.98
C ARG A 126 13.09 -3.44 -2.91
N GLY A 127 12.62 -4.51 -3.53
CA GLY A 127 11.42 -4.53 -4.35
C GLY A 127 10.15 -4.21 -3.56
N ILE A 128 9.99 -4.85 -2.40
CA ILE A 128 8.90 -4.59 -1.45
C ILE A 128 8.92 -3.12 -1.01
N ALA A 129 10.08 -2.60 -0.61
CA ALA A 129 10.22 -1.20 -0.21
C ALA A 129 9.82 -0.22 -1.32
N ARG A 130 10.24 -0.48 -2.56
CA ARG A 130 9.90 0.36 -3.71
C ARG A 130 8.41 0.35 -4.03
N VAL A 131 7.76 -0.81 -3.98
CA VAL A 131 6.32 -0.91 -4.24
C VAL A 131 5.52 -0.29 -3.10
N TRP A 132 5.98 -0.45 -1.85
CA TRP A 132 5.41 0.20 -0.69
C TRP A 132 5.43 1.73 -0.80
N GLU A 133 6.57 2.30 -1.18
CA GLU A 133 6.71 3.75 -1.41
C GLU A 133 5.74 4.25 -2.49
N SER A 134 5.60 3.49 -3.59
CA SER A 134 4.65 3.81 -4.66
C SER A 134 3.20 3.79 -4.17
N TYR A 135 2.85 2.81 -3.32
CA TYR A 135 1.53 2.73 -2.70
C TYR A 135 1.27 3.89 -1.73
N GLN A 136 2.23 4.24 -0.88
CA GLN A 136 2.12 5.36 0.06
C GLN A 136 1.93 6.70 -0.66
N ARG A 137 2.63 6.89 -1.77
CA ARG A 137 2.44 8.06 -2.62
C ARG A 137 1.02 8.13 -3.18
N ILE A 138 0.49 7.03 -3.72
CA ILE A 138 -0.90 6.98 -4.23
C ILE A 138 -1.92 7.25 -3.13
N LEU A 139 -1.71 6.70 -1.92
CA LEU A 139 -2.53 7.03 -0.76
C LEU A 139 -2.51 8.53 -0.44
N THR A 140 -1.35 9.16 -0.53
CA THR A 140 -1.20 10.59 -0.23
C THR A 140 -1.89 11.44 -1.28
N GLU A 141 -1.70 11.12 -2.56
CA GLU A 141 -2.29 11.84 -3.69
C GLU A 141 -3.82 11.74 -3.77
N GLU A 142 -4.39 10.61 -3.33
CA GLU A 142 -5.84 10.37 -3.42
C GLU A 142 -6.59 10.50 -2.08
N SER A 143 -5.89 10.70 -0.97
CA SER A 143 -6.51 10.81 0.34
C SER A 143 -7.38 12.07 0.41
N PRO A 144 -8.71 11.97 0.53
CA PRO A 144 -9.57 13.13 0.76
C PRO A 144 -9.41 13.69 2.18
N LEU A 145 -8.63 13.03 3.03
CA LEU A 145 -8.33 13.44 4.41
C LEU A 145 -7.04 14.27 4.50
N SER A 146 -6.26 14.30 3.42
CA SER A 146 -5.02 15.06 3.36
C SER A 146 -5.31 16.37 2.64
N ASP A 147 -5.53 17.44 3.39
CA ASP A 147 -5.60 18.78 2.80
C ASP A 147 -4.24 19.14 2.21
N GLU A 148 -4.24 19.68 0.99
CA GLU A 148 -3.04 20.30 0.42
C GLU A 148 -2.59 21.44 1.32
N ALA A 149 -1.28 21.56 1.55
CA ALA A 149 -0.74 22.66 2.32
C ALA A 149 -1.09 23.98 1.64
N THR A 150 -1.73 24.89 2.37
CA THR A 150 -2.07 26.21 1.86
C THR A 150 -0.81 27.06 1.63
N ASP A 151 -0.89 28.07 0.75
CA ASP A 151 0.21 29.02 0.55
C ASP A 151 0.68 29.68 1.87
N ALA A 152 -0.25 29.89 2.80
CA ALA A 152 0.05 30.44 4.12
C ALA A 152 0.91 29.49 4.97
N GLU A 153 0.59 28.19 4.94
CA GLU A 153 1.35 27.14 5.62
C GLU A 153 2.71 26.90 4.96
N ILE A 154 2.78 26.92 3.62
CA ILE A 154 4.05 26.85 2.88
C ILE A 154 4.94 28.05 3.24
N ALA A 155 4.37 29.26 3.27
CA ALA A 155 5.11 30.46 3.69
C ALA A 155 5.55 30.39 5.16
N GLN A 156 4.73 29.82 6.04
CA GLN A 156 5.08 29.59 7.44
C GLN A 156 6.23 28.58 7.58
N LEU A 157 6.19 27.48 6.83
CA LEU A 157 7.28 26.52 6.77
C LEU A 157 8.58 27.20 6.33
N GLY A 158 8.54 28.03 5.27
CA GLY A 158 9.69 28.81 4.83
C GLY A 158 10.29 29.68 5.94
N ARG A 159 9.45 30.36 6.74
CA ARG A 159 9.89 31.14 7.90
C ARG A 159 10.54 30.25 8.97
N LEU A 160 9.92 29.12 9.32
CA LEU A 160 10.48 28.18 10.30
C LEU A 160 11.84 27.63 9.87
N LEU A 161 12.00 27.32 8.58
CA LEU A 161 13.27 26.85 8.03
C LEU A 161 14.35 27.95 8.07
N ALA A 162 14.00 29.19 7.70
CA ALA A 162 14.91 30.33 7.80
C ALA A 162 15.36 30.61 9.24
N ASP A 163 14.47 30.42 10.22
CA ASP A 163 14.75 30.55 11.66
C ASP A 163 15.56 29.37 12.24
N GLY A 164 16.01 28.44 11.39
CA GLY A 164 16.81 27.30 11.81
C GLY A 164 16.04 26.25 12.62
N ALA A 165 14.72 26.10 12.39
CA ALA A 165 13.90 25.11 13.08
C ALA A 165 14.50 23.70 13.03
N VAL A 166 15.05 23.28 11.87
CA VAL A 166 15.68 21.97 11.70
C VAL A 166 16.86 21.80 12.67
N SER A 167 17.72 22.80 12.80
CA SER A 167 18.91 22.74 13.69
C SER A 167 18.57 22.60 15.17
N ARG A 168 17.33 22.94 15.56
CA ARG A 168 16.83 22.81 16.94
C ARG A 168 16.23 21.44 17.24
N LEU A 169 16.06 20.57 16.24
CA LEU A 169 15.58 19.20 16.42
C LEU A 169 16.69 18.28 16.94
N THR A 170 16.33 17.09 17.42
CA THR A 170 17.31 16.05 17.76
C THR A 170 18.09 15.60 16.51
N PRO A 171 19.31 15.06 16.64
CA PRO A 171 20.12 14.65 15.49
C PRO A 171 19.44 13.65 14.54
N GLU A 172 18.60 12.76 15.08
CA GLU A 172 17.83 11.80 14.30
C GLU A 172 16.78 12.51 13.43
N TRP A 173 15.97 13.37 14.04
CA TRP A 173 14.98 14.17 13.35
C TRP A 173 15.61 15.11 12.33
N GLN A 174 16.78 15.68 12.63
CA GLN A 174 17.54 16.47 11.65
C GLN A 174 17.88 15.67 10.40
N ARG A 175 18.39 14.44 10.54
CA ARG A 175 18.69 13.57 9.41
C ARG A 175 17.43 13.24 8.61
N ARG A 176 16.32 12.93 9.29
CA ARG A 176 15.04 12.65 8.66
C ARG A 176 14.53 13.86 7.86
N MET A 177 14.44 15.03 8.49
CA MET A 177 13.96 16.25 7.83
C MET A 177 14.85 16.65 6.65
N ARG A 178 16.18 16.49 6.75
CA ARG A 178 17.09 16.76 5.63
C ARG A 178 16.88 15.82 4.44
N ARG A 179 16.53 14.54 4.67
CA ARG A 179 16.18 13.61 3.58
C ARG A 179 14.88 14.04 2.92
N LEU A 180 13.83 14.31 3.71
CA LEU A 180 12.53 14.75 3.21
C LEU A 180 12.64 16.06 2.43
N PHE A 181 13.33 17.07 2.96
CA PHE A 181 13.55 18.31 2.22
C PHE A 181 14.47 18.15 1.01
N GLY A 182 15.35 17.15 1.01
CA GLY A 182 16.12 16.77 -0.17
C GLY A 182 15.23 16.25 -1.30
N GLU A 183 14.27 15.39 -0.98
CA GLU A 183 13.25 14.89 -1.92
C GLU A 183 12.39 16.04 -2.46
N VAL A 184 11.84 16.88 -1.59
CA VAL A 184 11.06 18.07 -1.99
C VAL A 184 11.89 19.01 -2.87
N ALA A 185 13.17 19.22 -2.55
CA ALA A 185 14.04 20.07 -3.35
C ALA A 185 14.31 19.49 -4.75
N ILE A 186 14.48 18.17 -4.86
CA ILE A 186 14.61 17.49 -6.16
C ILE A 186 13.32 17.67 -6.96
N GLU A 187 12.17 17.36 -6.35
CA GLU A 187 10.87 17.45 -7.01
C GLU A 187 10.57 18.88 -7.49
N LEU A 188 10.81 19.91 -6.66
CA LEU A 188 10.67 21.31 -7.05
C LEU A 188 11.63 21.72 -8.17
N SER A 189 12.82 21.11 -8.25
CA SER A 189 13.81 21.41 -9.30
C SER A 189 13.51 20.72 -10.64
N GLU A 190 12.81 19.59 -10.59
CA GLU A 190 12.41 18.81 -11.77
C GLU A 190 10.98 19.13 -12.22
N ALA A 191 10.19 19.81 -11.39
CA ALA A 191 8.82 20.18 -11.69
C ALA A 191 8.74 21.10 -12.93
N PRO A 192 7.81 20.84 -13.86
CA PRO A 192 7.62 21.70 -15.02
C PRO A 192 7.10 23.07 -14.56
N VAL A 193 7.78 24.14 -14.99
CA VAL A 193 7.29 25.51 -14.81
C VAL A 193 6.17 25.74 -15.84
N ILE A 194 4.95 25.98 -15.35
CA ILE A 194 3.76 26.29 -16.17
C ILE A 194 3.66 27.80 -16.39
#